data_AF-Q20094-F1
#
_entry.id   AF-Q20094-F1
#
_cell.length_a   1.000
_cell.length_b   1.000
_cell.length_c   1.000
_cell.angle_alpha   90.00
_cell.angle_beta   90.00
_cell.angle_gamma   90.00
#
_symmetry.space_group_name_H-M   'P 1'
#
loop_
_entity.id
_entity.type
_entity.pdbx_description
1 polymer ?
#
loop_
_entity_poly.entity_id
_entity_poly.type
_entity_poly.pdbx_seq_one_letter_code
_entity_poly.pdbx_strand_id
1 'polypeptide(L)'
;MFEAEIDCNIPGALWCGELYVLEQDVVFPDLLRIDRFCTSKSKKMFRFDVYPGSDFPTVDLELTYKFNHNCSADGETYCVKPKWSKKVNGRVGQSVGFDIDARPHGKPSRCKPPFYF
;
A
#
# COMPACT_ATOMS: atom_id res chain seq x y z
N MET A 1 1.89 -9.46 9.81
CA MET A 1 0.76 -8.50 9.77
C MET A 1 1.21 -7.21 9.11
N PHE A 2 0.43 -6.68 8.18
CA PHE A 2 0.66 -5.40 7.53
C PHE A 2 -0.23 -4.33 8.17
N GLU A 3 0.36 -3.20 8.51
CA GLU A 3 -0.33 -2.03 9.07
C GLU A 3 0.03 -0.81 8.22
N ALA A 4 -0.97 0.01 7.90
CA ALA A 4 -0.73 1.28 7.25
C ALA A 4 -1.62 2.38 7.82
N GLU A 5 -1.02 3.55 8.06
CA GLU A 5 -1.73 4.79 8.35
C GLU A 5 -1.54 5.73 7.15
N ILE A 6 -2.64 6.08 6.51
CA ILE A 6 -2.66 7.00 5.38
C ILE A 6 -3.15 8.36 5.87
N ASP A 7 -2.38 9.41 5.60
CA ASP A 7 -2.74 10.80 5.90
C ASP A 7 -3.10 11.56 4.62
N CYS A 8 -4.24 12.25 4.68
CA CYS A 8 -4.81 13.13 3.66
C CYS A 8 -5.20 14.46 4.31
N ASN A 9 -4.35 15.48 4.13
CA ASN A 9 -4.53 16.81 4.72
C ASN A 9 -5.38 17.74 3.85
N ILE A 10 -6.57 17.27 3.42
CA ILE A 10 -7.56 18.10 2.72
C ILE A 10 -8.86 18.07 3.53
N PRO A 11 -9.05 19.04 4.45
CA PRO A 11 -10.18 19.03 5.39
C PRO A 11 -11.53 18.94 4.67
N GLY A 12 -12.34 17.94 5.05
CA GLY A 12 -13.73 17.80 4.59
C GLY A 12 -13.91 17.28 3.17
N ALA A 13 -12.83 17.14 2.37
CA ALA A 13 -12.93 16.58 1.03
C ALA A 13 -13.15 15.07 1.08
N LEU A 14 -14.11 14.58 0.30
CA LEU A 14 -14.22 13.15 0.01
C LEU A 14 -13.07 12.76 -0.91
N TRP A 15 -12.30 11.76 -0.50
CA TRP A 15 -11.23 11.19 -1.29
C TRP A 15 -11.32 9.67 -1.28
N CYS A 16 -10.78 9.05 -2.31
CA CYS A 16 -10.75 7.62 -2.51
C CYS A 16 -9.30 7.14 -2.65
N GLY A 17 -9.06 5.91 -2.21
CA GLY A 17 -7.78 5.26 -2.30
C GLY A 17 -7.91 3.80 -2.69
N GLU A 18 -6.90 3.28 -3.36
CA GLU A 18 -6.71 1.88 -3.69
C GLU A 18 -5.29 1.47 -3.29
N LEU A 19 -5.20 0.54 -2.34
CA LEU A 19 -3.96 0.04 -1.79
C LEU A 19 -3.70 -1.37 -2.32
N TYR A 20 -2.52 -1.56 -2.89
CA TYR A 20 -1.95 -2.87 -3.20
C TYR A 20 -0.85 -3.17 -2.18
N VAL A 21 -0.99 -4.26 -1.44
CA VAL A 21 0.04 -4.82 -0.57
C VAL A 21 0.76 -5.91 -1.34
N LEU A 22 2.09 -5.80 -1.43
CA LEU A 22 2.91 -6.64 -2.30
C LEU A 22 4.02 -7.31 -1.50
N GLU A 23 4.33 -8.55 -1.85
CA GLU A 23 5.65 -9.14 -1.59
C GLU A 23 6.59 -8.73 -2.72
N GLN A 24 7.79 -8.26 -2.38
CA GLN A 24 8.77 -7.80 -3.35
C GLN A 24 9.68 -8.95 -3.76
N ASP A 25 9.44 -9.50 -4.95
CA ASP A 25 10.37 -10.46 -5.56
C ASP A 25 11.31 -9.80 -6.56
N VAL A 26 12.31 -10.59 -6.99
CA VAL A 26 13.34 -10.18 -7.95
C VAL A 26 12.73 -9.82 -9.31
N VAL A 27 11.69 -10.54 -9.74
CA VAL A 27 11.17 -10.46 -11.12
C VAL A 27 9.79 -9.78 -11.15
N PHE A 28 8.83 -10.25 -10.36
CA PHE A 28 7.50 -9.67 -10.27
C PHE A 28 7.03 -9.66 -8.83
N PRO A 29 6.61 -8.52 -8.27
CA PRO A 29 6.05 -8.50 -6.93
C PRO A 29 4.72 -9.25 -6.89
N ASP A 30 4.58 -10.17 -5.96
CA ASP A 30 3.33 -10.89 -5.72
C ASP A 30 2.30 -10.01 -5.03
N LEU A 31 1.06 -10.04 -5.53
CA LEU A 31 -0.06 -9.34 -4.92
C LEU A 31 -0.61 -10.14 -3.74
N LEU A 32 -0.39 -9.64 -2.53
CA LEU A 32 -0.92 -10.26 -1.30
C LEU A 32 -2.33 -9.77 -0.98
N ARG A 33 -2.61 -8.49 -1.23
CA ARG A 33 -3.91 -7.88 -0.94
C ARG A 33 -4.17 -6.65 -1.79
N ILE A 34 -5.43 -6.48 -2.19
CA ILE A 34 -5.96 -5.22 -2.71
C ILE A 34 -7.10 -4.74 -1.80
N ASP A 35 -7.14 -3.44 -1.52
CA ASP A 35 -8.26 -2.82 -0.81
C ASP A 35 -8.57 -1.44 -1.41
N ARG A 36 -9.85 -1.03 -1.34
CA ARG A 36 -10.36 0.22 -1.90
C ARG A 36 -11.29 0.89 -0.90
N PHE A 37 -11.23 2.21 -0.81
CA PHE A 37 -12.12 2.98 0.05
C PHE A 37 -12.38 4.37 -0.50
N CYS A 38 -13.44 5.00 0.01
CA CYS A 38 -13.62 6.44 -0.04
C CYS A 38 -13.99 6.94 1.36
N THR A 39 -13.48 8.10 1.76
CA THR A 39 -13.74 8.68 3.08
C THR A 39 -13.56 10.21 3.05
N SER A 40 -14.22 10.91 3.97
CA SER A 40 -13.99 12.34 4.24
C SER A 40 -13.08 12.57 5.46
N LYS A 41 -12.60 11.48 6.09
CA LYS A 41 -11.65 11.55 7.20
C LYS A 41 -10.27 11.92 6.66
N SER A 42 -9.51 12.72 7.40
CA SER A 42 -8.12 13.02 7.05
C SER A 42 -7.20 11.81 7.20
N LYS A 43 -7.56 10.83 8.04
CA LYS A 43 -6.77 9.61 8.23
C LYS A 43 -7.54 8.35 7.89
N LYS A 44 -6.85 7.39 7.28
CA LYS A 44 -7.35 6.03 7.04
C LYS A 44 -6.32 5.01 7.53
N MET A 45 -6.77 4.10 8.38
CA MET A 45 -5.95 2.97 8.85
C MET A 45 -6.34 1.68 8.14
N PHE A 46 -5.34 0.86 7.89
CA PHE A 46 -5.46 -0.51 7.41
C PHE A 46 -4.64 -1.44 8.30
N ARG A 47 -5.21 -2.62 8.55
CA ARG A 47 -4.55 -3.70 9.29
C ARG A 47 -4.98 -5.02 8.68
N PHE A 48 -4.01 -5.78 8.17
CA PHE A 48 -4.25 -7.05 7.49
C PHE A 48 -3.27 -8.10 7.97
N ASP A 49 -3.76 -9.33 8.07
CA ASP A 49 -2.87 -10.47 8.05
C ASP A 49 -2.41 -10.70 6.61
N VAL A 50 -1.10 -10.91 6.46
CA VAL A 50 -0.47 -11.24 5.19
C VAL A 50 0.25 -12.56 5.42
N TYR A 51 0.00 -13.51 4.52
CA TYR A 51 0.59 -14.83 4.56
C TYR A 51 1.51 -14.97 3.34
N PRO A 52 2.69 -15.57 3.49
CA PRO A 52 3.47 -16.00 2.32
C PRO A 52 2.56 -16.82 1.40
N GLY A 53 2.66 -16.58 0.10
CA GLY A 53 1.98 -17.39 -0.91
C GLY A 53 2.52 -18.84 -0.94
N SER A 54 2.33 -19.51 -2.07
CA SER A 54 2.85 -20.87 -2.29
C SER A 54 4.37 -20.96 -2.38
N ASP A 55 5.06 -19.83 -2.41
CA ASP A 55 6.51 -19.75 -2.63
C ASP A 55 7.28 -20.03 -1.33
N PHE A 56 7.30 -21.31 -0.98
CA PHE A 56 8.26 -21.92 -0.05
C PHE A 56 9.69 -21.82 -0.65
N PRO A 57 10.77 -21.52 0.12
CA PRO A 57 10.87 -21.40 1.56
C PRO A 57 11.45 -20.03 2.00
N THR A 58 10.90 -18.90 1.52
CA THR A 58 11.32 -17.60 2.06
C THR A 58 10.72 -17.44 3.45
N VAL A 59 11.58 -17.60 4.45
CA VAL A 59 11.22 -17.39 5.87
C VAL A 59 10.86 -15.93 6.13
N ASP A 60 11.40 -15.04 5.30
CA ASP A 60 11.24 -13.61 5.40
C ASP A 60 10.51 -13.09 4.16
N LEU A 61 9.45 -12.31 4.38
CA LEU A 61 8.73 -11.58 3.34
C LEU A 61 9.35 -10.19 3.20
N GLU A 62 9.49 -9.71 1.97
CA GLU A 62 9.85 -8.32 1.69
C GLU A 62 8.60 -7.51 1.35
N LEU A 63 7.92 -6.98 2.35
CA LEU A 63 6.65 -6.29 2.14
C LEU A 63 6.83 -4.88 1.61
N THR A 64 6.03 -4.51 0.63
CA THR A 64 5.93 -3.15 0.08
C THR A 64 4.48 -2.84 -0.30
N TYR A 65 4.23 -1.63 -0.81
CA TYR A 65 2.92 -1.24 -1.27
C TYR A 65 2.95 -0.36 -2.52
N LYS A 66 1.82 -0.32 -3.22
CA LYS A 66 1.48 0.72 -4.18
C LYS A 66 0.14 1.32 -3.76
N PHE A 67 0.03 2.63 -3.76
CA PHE A 67 -1.17 3.33 -3.33
C PHE A 67 -1.62 4.34 -4.38
N ASN A 68 -2.76 4.09 -5.01
CA ASN A 68 -3.45 5.06 -5.85
C ASN A 68 -4.41 5.88 -4.98
N HIS A 69 -4.45 7.20 -5.13
CA HIS A 69 -5.44 8.04 -4.44
C HIS A 69 -5.76 9.30 -5.21
N ASN A 70 -6.86 9.95 -4.85
CA ASN A 70 -7.21 11.29 -5.31
C ASN A 70 -7.34 12.30 -4.16
N CYS A 71 -6.61 12.08 -3.05
CA CYS A 71 -6.40 13.10 -2.03
C CYS A 71 -5.58 14.27 -2.61
N SER A 72 -6.23 15.14 -3.37
CA SER A 72 -5.65 16.31 -4.01
C SER A 72 -6.72 17.38 -4.23
N ALA A 73 -6.32 18.64 -4.37
CA ALA A 73 -7.25 19.72 -4.62
C ALA A 73 -7.85 19.69 -6.04
N ASP A 74 -7.16 19.05 -6.98
CA ASP A 74 -7.60 18.88 -8.37
C ASP A 74 -8.46 17.62 -8.59
N GLY A 75 -8.55 16.72 -7.59
CA GLY A 75 -9.26 15.45 -7.70
C GLY A 75 -8.59 14.43 -8.65
N GLU A 76 -7.40 14.73 -9.16
CA GLU A 76 -6.62 13.84 -10.01
C GLU A 76 -6.05 12.64 -9.23
N THR A 77 -5.69 11.58 -9.94
CA THR A 77 -5.13 10.38 -9.29
C THR A 77 -3.60 10.46 -9.20
N TYR A 78 -3.06 10.11 -8.04
CA TYR A 78 -1.63 10.03 -7.73
C TYR A 78 -1.24 8.64 -7.26
N CYS A 79 0.03 8.31 -7.49
CA CYS A 79 0.64 7.05 -7.12
C CYS A 79 1.72 7.28 -6.06
N VAL A 80 1.56 6.66 -4.90
CA VAL A 80 2.55 6.65 -3.81
C VAL A 80 3.07 5.22 -3.65
N LYS A 81 4.38 5.10 -3.52
CA LYS A 81 5.06 3.84 -3.21
C LYS A 81 6.29 4.14 -2.35
N PRO A 82 6.67 3.27 -1.42
CA PRO A 82 7.87 3.47 -0.63
C PRO A 82 9.10 3.26 -1.52
N LYS A 83 10.24 3.83 -1.12
CA LYS A 83 11.51 3.62 -1.81
C LYS A 83 12.06 2.20 -1.60
N TRP A 84 11.73 1.60 -0.45
CA TRP A 84 12.27 0.31 0.00
C TRP A 84 11.16 -0.58 0.55
N SER A 85 11.28 -1.89 0.33
CA SER A 85 10.51 -2.91 1.05
C SER A 85 10.96 -2.98 2.51
N LYS A 86 10.12 -3.58 3.35
CA LYS A 86 10.43 -3.89 4.75
C LYS A 86 10.40 -5.39 4.93
N LYS A 87 11.48 -5.94 5.48
CA LYS A 87 11.57 -7.37 5.81
C LYS A 87 10.74 -7.70 7.04
N VAL A 88 9.98 -8.77 6.96
CA VAL A 88 9.23 -9.33 8.10
C VAL A 88 9.45 -10.83 8.16
N ASN A 89 9.70 -11.36 9.34
CA ASN A 89 9.85 -12.80 9.51
C ASN A 89 8.47 -13.47 9.53
N GLY A 90 8.19 -14.29 8.53
CA GLY A 90 6.90 -14.99 8.37
C GLY A 90 6.63 -16.01 9.47
N ARG A 91 7.66 -16.55 10.15
CA ARG A 91 7.47 -17.54 11.23
C ARG A 91 7.11 -16.92 12.58
N VAL A 92 7.46 -15.65 12.79
CA VAL A 92 7.36 -15.00 14.13
C VAL A 92 6.09 -14.15 14.27
N GLY A 93 5.21 -14.10 13.25
CA GLY A 93 3.95 -13.34 13.36
C GLY A 93 4.17 -11.84 13.59
N GLN A 94 5.24 -11.29 13.01
CA GLN A 94 5.62 -9.88 13.19
C GLN A 94 4.68 -8.93 12.44
N SER A 95 4.53 -7.72 12.95
CA SER A 95 3.86 -6.62 12.27
C SER A 95 4.86 -5.70 11.56
N VAL A 96 4.44 -5.15 10.41
CA VAL A 96 5.15 -4.07 9.72
C VAL A 96 4.19 -2.90 9.52
N GLY A 97 4.62 -1.72 9.96
CA GLY A 97 3.85 -0.48 9.80
C GLY A 97 4.37 0.36 8.63
N PHE A 98 3.49 1.00 7.88
CA PHE A 98 3.81 2.01 6.88
C PHE A 98 3.02 3.29 7.11
N ASP A 99 3.72 4.42 7.21
CA ASP A 99 3.10 5.73 7.12
C ASP A 99 3.04 6.13 5.64
N ILE A 100 1.83 6.37 5.14
CA ILE A 100 1.57 6.69 3.74
C ILE A 100 1.09 8.14 3.66
N ASP A 101 1.94 8.98 3.11
CA ASP A 101 1.64 10.37 2.85
C ASP A 101 0.92 10.51 1.49
N ALA A 102 -0.40 10.71 1.53
CA ALA A 102 -1.24 10.81 0.34
C ALA A 102 -1.25 12.24 -0.26
N ARG A 103 -0.15 12.98 -0.16
CA ARG A 103 -0.01 14.28 -0.84
C ARG A 103 0.21 14.10 -2.35
N PRO A 104 -0.26 15.05 -3.18
CA PRO A 104 -0.05 15.04 -4.62
C PRO A 104 1.41 15.36 -4.98
N HIS A 105 2.30 14.38 -4.81
CA HIS A 105 3.72 14.53 -5.14
C HIS A 105 3.94 14.35 -6.64
N GLY A 106 4.42 15.40 -7.31
CA GLY A 106 4.75 15.36 -8.74
C GLY A 106 3.54 15.44 -9.65
N LYS A 107 3.59 14.73 -10.79
CA LYS A 107 2.50 14.74 -11.78
C LYS A 107 1.47 13.65 -11.48
N PRO A 108 0.18 13.91 -11.74
CA PRO A 108 -0.86 12.87 -11.70
C PRO A 108 -0.42 11.61 -12.45
N SER A 109 -0.57 10.47 -11.79
CA SER A 109 -0.23 9.16 -12.34
C SER A 109 -0.92 8.05 -11.57
N ARG A 110 -1.17 6.92 -12.23
CA ARG A 110 -1.61 5.70 -11.59
C ARG A 110 -0.45 4.72 -11.46
N CYS A 111 -0.37 4.07 -10.31
CA CYS A 111 0.50 2.93 -10.12
C CYS A 111 0.07 1.83 -11.11
N LYS A 112 1.05 1.28 -11.83
CA LYS A 112 0.78 0.10 -12.67
C LYS A 112 0.25 -1.03 -11.77
N PRO A 113 -0.89 -1.64 -12.13
CA PRO A 113 -1.43 -2.77 -11.37
C PRO A 113 -0.36 -3.88 -11.29
N PRO A 114 -0.27 -4.60 -10.17
CA PRO A 114 0.58 -5.78 -10.07
C PRO A 114 0.07 -6.86 -11.04
N PHE A 115 0.97 -7.75 -11.46
CA PHE A 115 0.59 -8.90 -12.30
C PHE A 115 -0.18 -9.91 -11.44
N TYR A 116 -1.19 -10.54 -12.05
CA TYR A 116 -1.92 -11.66 -11.46
C TYR A 116 -1.35 -12.94 -12.07
N PHE A 117 -0.79 -13.84 -11.27
CA PHE A 117 -0.59 -15.24 -11.65
C PHE A 117 -1.62 -16.10 -10.93
#